data_AF-A0A3M1BUE1-F1
#
_entry.id   AF-A0A3M1BUE1-F1
#
_cell.length_a   1.000
_cell.length_b   1.000
_cell.length_c   1.000
_cell.angle_alpha   90.00
_cell.angle_beta   90.00
_cell.angle_gamma   90.00
#
_symmetry.space_group_name_H-M   'P 1'
#
loop_
_entity.id
_entity.type
_entity.pdbx_description
1 polymer ?
#
loop_
_entity_poly.entity_id
_entity_poly.type
_entity_poly.pdbx_seq_one_letter_code
_entity_poly.pdbx_strand_id
1 'polypeptide(L)'
;LLGIELKPYYSMALGSIEVTPLQLTSAFQTFANLGTRCEPFFIRKIVAPDGSVLEENSPKCEQVLPPQETRVLVDMLRAVVLEGTGATASSLQRVVAGKTGTTNDYMDAWFVGFSPDIVAGVWVGFDIKRSMGKGMAGARVALPIWIDYMSLAAYMYPYSDFPVPEGVVVVNCPKPMLFVAGTEGACGGENQPEPQEKSNELEGIVDPKYLREEAPKVKEIR
;
A
#
# COMPACT_ATOMS: atom_id res chain seq x y z
N LEU A 1 7.44 10.14 13.10
CA LEU A 1 6.17 10.52 12.43
C LEU A 1 4.96 9.70 12.90
N LEU A 2 4.98 8.36 12.91
CA LEU A 2 3.83 7.54 13.37
C LEU A 2 3.92 7.03 14.81
N GLY A 3 4.97 7.42 15.55
CA GLY A 3 5.24 6.89 16.90
C GLY A 3 5.59 5.39 16.91
N ILE A 4 6.00 4.83 15.76
CA ILE A 4 6.41 3.43 15.61
C ILE A 4 7.93 3.37 15.68
N GLU A 5 8.46 2.49 16.53
CA GLU A 5 9.89 2.16 16.55
C GLU A 5 10.17 1.07 15.51
N LEU A 6 10.96 1.41 14.49
CA LEU A 6 11.33 0.48 13.41
C LEU A 6 12.72 -0.10 13.68
N LYS A 7 12.78 -1.41 13.94
CA LYS A 7 14.05 -2.12 14.13
C LYS A 7 14.61 -2.60 12.78
N PRO A 8 15.84 -2.23 12.39
CA PRO A 8 16.38 -2.44 11.04
C PRO A 8 16.79 -3.90 10.78
N TYR A 9 15.80 -4.81 10.77
CA TYR A 9 15.98 -6.22 10.43
C TYR A 9 15.43 -6.51 9.03
N TYR A 10 16.00 -7.49 8.34
CA TYR A 10 15.52 -7.90 7.00
C TYR A 10 14.05 -8.32 6.98
N SER A 11 13.56 -8.91 8.07
CA SER A 11 12.15 -9.31 8.22
C SER A 11 11.17 -8.14 8.21
N MET A 12 11.66 -6.90 8.37
CA MET A 12 10.82 -5.69 8.27
C MET A 12 10.14 -5.60 6.89
N ALA A 13 10.83 -6.00 5.82
CA ALA A 13 10.25 -6.01 4.46
C ALA A 13 9.03 -6.95 4.34
N LEU A 14 8.91 -7.94 5.24
CA LEU A 14 7.77 -8.87 5.31
C LEU A 14 6.70 -8.44 6.33
N GLY A 15 6.85 -7.28 6.97
CA GLY A 15 5.88 -6.77 7.94
C GLY A 15 6.02 -7.37 9.34
N SER A 16 7.23 -7.69 9.79
CA SER A 16 7.50 -8.22 11.15
C SER A 16 7.38 -7.19 12.28
N ILE A 17 6.60 -6.12 12.08
CA ILE A 17 6.41 -5.04 13.05
C ILE A 17 4.98 -5.06 13.58
N GLU A 18 4.81 -4.72 14.85
CA GLU A 18 3.50 -4.57 15.45
C GLU A 18 3.06 -3.12 15.33
N VAL A 19 1.84 -2.92 14.82
CA VAL A 19 1.23 -1.61 14.65
C VAL A 19 -0.25 -1.70 15.00
N THR A 20 -0.80 -0.60 15.52
CA THR A 20 -2.25 -0.49 15.70
C THR A 20 -2.95 -0.28 14.36
N PRO A 21 -4.24 -0.66 14.23
CA PRO A 21 -5.02 -0.36 13.04
C PRO A 21 -5.02 1.14 12.68
N LEU A 22 -5.09 2.03 13.68
CA LEU A 22 -5.08 3.47 13.45
C LEU A 22 -3.74 3.95 12.86
N GLN A 23 -2.61 3.45 13.38
CA GLN A 23 -1.29 3.81 12.85
C GLN A 23 -1.11 3.34 11.40
N LEU A 24 -1.48 2.10 11.08
CA LEU A 24 -1.33 1.58 9.72
C LEU A 24 -2.28 2.27 8.74
N THR A 25 -3.52 2.52 9.15
CA THR A 25 -4.50 3.25 8.35
C THR A 25 -4.05 4.70 8.11
N SER A 26 -3.49 5.36 9.13
CA SER A 26 -2.90 6.70 8.99
C SER A 26 -1.67 6.72 8.08
N ALA A 27 -0.88 5.65 8.04
CA ALA A 27 0.19 5.53 7.04
C ALA A 27 -0.39 5.49 5.61
N PHE A 28 -1.44 4.69 5.37
CA PHE A 28 -2.09 4.61 4.06
C PHE A 28 -2.82 5.91 3.66
N GLN A 29 -3.33 6.68 4.64
CA GLN A 29 -3.86 8.03 4.40
C GLN A 29 -2.83 8.92 3.69
N THR A 30 -1.55 8.78 4.03
CA THR A 30 -0.48 9.56 3.39
C THR A 30 -0.40 9.25 1.89
N PHE A 31 -0.62 7.99 1.48
CA PHE A 31 -0.64 7.63 0.06
C PHE A 31 -1.89 8.16 -0.64
N ALA A 32 -3.06 8.03 0.00
CA ALA A 32 -4.31 8.56 -0.52
C ALA A 32 -4.22 10.08 -0.80
N ASN A 33 -3.52 10.81 0.07
CA ASN A 33 -3.31 12.26 -0.03
C ASN A 33 -1.99 12.63 -0.76
N LEU A 34 -1.51 11.82 -1.71
CA LEU A 34 -0.33 12.10 -2.52
C LEU A 34 0.92 12.56 -1.72
N GLY A 35 1.16 11.91 -0.58
CA GLY A 35 2.34 12.12 0.24
C GLY A 35 2.15 13.12 1.38
N THR A 36 0.97 13.75 1.51
CA THR A 36 0.64 14.58 2.67
C THR A 36 0.11 13.71 3.82
N ARG A 37 0.87 13.62 4.92
CA ARG A 37 0.41 13.00 6.16
C ARG A 37 -0.43 14.01 6.93
N CYS A 38 -1.61 13.62 7.36
CA CYS A 38 -2.42 14.39 8.29
C CYS A 38 -2.60 13.63 9.60
N GLU A 39 -2.43 14.30 10.73
CA GLU A 39 -2.59 13.66 12.04
C GLU A 39 -4.07 13.32 12.30
N PRO A 40 -4.43 12.06 12.58
CA PRO A 40 -5.79 11.70 12.92
C PRO A 40 -6.22 12.36 14.24
N PHE A 41 -7.40 12.96 14.26
CA PHE A 41 -8.02 13.53 15.46
C PHE A 41 -9.52 13.25 15.47
N PHE A 42 -10.09 13.10 16.67
CA PHE A 42 -11.51 12.78 16.85
C PHE A 42 -12.34 13.97 17.35
N ILE A 43 -11.72 14.85 18.13
CA ILE A 43 -12.41 16.00 18.73
C ILE A 43 -12.21 17.21 17.83
N ARG A 44 -13.25 17.61 17.09
CA ARG A 44 -13.19 18.80 16.24
C ARG A 44 -13.28 20.10 17.04
N LYS A 45 -14.19 20.16 18.01
CA LYS A 45 -14.49 21.39 18.75
C LYS A 45 -15.11 21.08 20.11
N ILE A 46 -14.68 21.80 21.15
CA ILE A 46 -15.27 21.79 22.50
C ILE A 46 -15.87 23.17 22.74
N VAL A 47 -17.16 23.20 23.08
CA VAL A 47 -17.94 24.43 23.27
C VAL A 47 -18.57 24.40 24.66
N ALA A 48 -18.46 25.50 25.40
CA ALA A 48 -19.08 25.67 26.70
C ALA A 48 -20.60 25.93 26.58
N PRO A 49 -21.39 25.79 27.67
CA PRO A 49 -22.83 26.03 27.65
C PRO A 49 -23.23 27.45 27.23
N ASP A 50 -22.35 28.43 27.44
CA ASP A 50 -22.54 29.83 27.03
C ASP A 50 -22.24 30.08 25.53
N GLY A 51 -21.85 29.04 24.80
CA GLY A 51 -21.49 29.10 23.38
C GLY A 51 -20.03 29.48 23.11
N SER A 52 -19.22 29.75 24.15
CA SER A 52 -17.80 30.06 23.96
C SER A 52 -17.01 28.81 23.53
N VAL A 53 -16.05 29.00 22.62
CA VAL A 53 -15.19 27.92 22.12
C VAL A 53 -14.03 27.73 23.08
N LEU A 54 -13.95 26.56 23.70
CA LEU A 54 -12.87 26.19 24.62
C LEU A 54 -11.67 25.61 23.87
N GLU A 55 -11.95 24.80 22.84
CA GLU A 55 -10.94 24.15 22.01
C GLU A 55 -11.50 23.97 20.59
N GLU A 56 -10.67 24.18 19.57
CA GLU A 56 -11.00 23.88 18.18
C GLU A 56 -9.77 23.32 17.47
N ASN A 57 -9.91 22.09 16.96
CA ASN A 57 -8.83 21.38 16.30
C ASN A 57 -9.01 21.46 14.79
N SER A 58 -7.90 21.77 14.10
CA SER A 58 -7.78 21.70 12.65
C SER A 58 -6.82 20.57 12.26
N PRO A 59 -6.97 19.97 11.08
CA PRO A 59 -6.01 18.99 10.59
C PRO A 59 -4.58 19.57 10.58
N LYS A 60 -3.65 18.85 11.19
CA LYS A 60 -2.22 19.15 11.10
C LYS A 60 -1.63 18.26 10.02
N CYS A 61 -1.24 18.85 8.91
CA CYS A 61 -0.79 18.13 7.73
C CYS A 61 0.63 18.56 7.32
N GLU A 62 1.44 17.60 6.87
CA GLU A 62 2.82 17.79 6.45
C GLU A 62 3.10 16.95 5.20
N GLN A 63 3.79 17.52 4.21
CA GLN A 63 4.26 16.77 3.04
C GLN A 63 5.46 15.92 3.44
N VAL A 64 5.29 14.59 3.47
CA VAL A 64 6.31 13.65 3.95
C VAL A 64 6.85 12.73 2.84
N LEU A 65 6.13 12.61 1.73
CA LEU A 65 6.59 11.93 0.52
C LEU A 65 6.39 12.84 -0.69
N PRO A 66 7.21 12.77 -1.74
CA PRO A 66 6.97 13.61 -2.91
C PRO A 66 5.74 13.11 -3.72
N PRO A 67 4.91 14.02 -4.25
CA PRO A 67 3.63 13.66 -4.87
C PRO A 67 3.73 12.73 -6.08
N GLN A 68 4.76 12.90 -6.90
CA GLN A 68 4.95 12.16 -8.15
C GLN A 68 5.18 10.67 -7.88
N GLU A 69 6.12 10.36 -7.01
CA GLU A 69 6.47 9.01 -6.56
C GLU A 69 5.29 8.38 -5.81
N THR A 70 4.60 9.17 -4.99
CA THR A 70 3.42 8.69 -4.28
C THR A 70 2.28 8.34 -5.25
N ARG A 71 2.09 9.11 -6.34
CA ARG A 71 1.09 8.77 -7.34
C ARG A 71 1.40 7.47 -8.08
N VAL A 72 2.67 7.21 -8.39
CA VAL A 72 3.11 5.92 -8.96
C VAL A 72 2.85 4.79 -7.97
N LEU A 73 3.15 4.98 -6.67
CA LEU A 73 2.83 4.02 -5.63
C LEU A 73 1.33 3.73 -5.52
N VAL A 74 0.48 4.75 -5.58
CA VAL A 74 -0.97 4.60 -5.62
C VAL A 74 -1.38 3.75 -6.83
N ASP A 75 -0.76 3.94 -8.00
CA ASP A 75 -1.03 3.15 -9.19
C ASP A 75 -0.69 1.67 -9.00
N MET A 76 0.46 1.37 -8.38
CA MET A 76 0.82 0.00 -8.03
C MET A 76 -0.19 -0.62 -7.04
N LEU A 77 -0.69 0.14 -6.07
CA LEU A 77 -1.74 -0.31 -5.15
C LEU A 77 -3.11 -0.47 -5.83
N ARG A 78 -3.37 0.25 -6.92
CA ARG A 78 -4.54 0.01 -7.78
C ARG A 78 -4.43 -1.31 -8.52
N ALA A 79 -3.24 -1.66 -9.03
CA ALA A 79 -3.04 -2.96 -9.67
C ALA A 79 -3.37 -4.13 -8.73
N VAL A 80 -3.07 -4.01 -7.42
CA VAL A 80 -3.44 -5.04 -6.43
C VAL A 80 -4.95 -5.30 -6.38
N VAL A 81 -5.79 -4.27 -6.54
CA VAL A 81 -7.25 -4.39 -6.48
C VAL A 81 -7.91 -4.64 -7.84
N LEU A 82 -7.20 -4.40 -8.95
CA LEU A 82 -7.70 -4.65 -10.30
C LEU A 82 -7.36 -6.07 -10.77
N GLU A 83 -6.15 -6.55 -10.45
CA GLU A 83 -5.61 -7.80 -11.01
C GLU A 83 -4.82 -8.63 -9.99
N GLY A 84 -4.60 -8.13 -8.78
CA GLY A 84 -3.82 -8.80 -7.75
C GLY A 84 -4.66 -9.50 -6.68
N THR A 85 -4.03 -9.70 -5.52
CA THR A 85 -4.64 -10.37 -4.36
C THR A 85 -5.87 -9.68 -3.79
N GLY A 86 -6.10 -8.40 -4.13
CA GLY A 86 -7.27 -7.63 -3.73
C GLY A 86 -8.36 -7.55 -4.79
N ALA A 87 -8.28 -8.33 -5.88
CA ALA A 87 -9.13 -8.22 -7.07
C ALA A 87 -10.64 -8.12 -6.78
N THR A 88 -11.14 -8.79 -5.73
CA THR A 88 -12.55 -8.74 -5.34
C THR A 88 -13.04 -7.32 -4.99
N ALA A 89 -12.14 -6.41 -4.58
CA ALA A 89 -12.48 -5.01 -4.32
C ALA A 89 -12.98 -4.27 -5.56
N SER A 90 -12.64 -4.73 -6.77
CA SER A 90 -13.16 -4.16 -8.03
C SER A 90 -14.69 -4.21 -8.13
N SER A 91 -15.34 -5.11 -7.38
CA SER A 91 -16.82 -5.19 -7.28
C SER A 91 -17.49 -3.90 -6.79
N LEU A 92 -16.76 -3.02 -6.10
CA LEU A 92 -17.27 -1.72 -5.62
C LEU A 92 -17.64 -0.76 -6.75
N GLN A 93 -17.15 -0.98 -7.98
CA GLN A 93 -17.32 -0.06 -9.12
C GLN A 93 -16.89 1.38 -8.79
N ARG A 94 -15.88 1.52 -7.94
CA ARG A 94 -15.26 2.78 -7.52
C ARG A 94 -13.76 2.73 -7.77
N VAL A 95 -13.16 3.90 -7.98
CA VAL A 95 -11.71 4.02 -8.03
C VAL A 95 -11.16 3.84 -6.62
N VAL A 96 -10.49 2.70 -6.40
CA VAL A 96 -9.89 2.34 -5.11
C VAL A 96 -8.49 1.77 -5.31
N ALA A 97 -7.69 1.82 -4.27
CA ALA A 97 -6.38 1.21 -4.16
C ALA A 97 -6.25 0.51 -2.81
N GLY A 98 -5.40 -0.49 -2.69
CA GLY A 98 -5.23 -1.16 -1.39
C GLY A 98 -4.27 -2.32 -1.41
N LYS A 99 -4.06 -2.89 -0.23
CA LYS A 99 -3.14 -4.01 -0.04
C LYS A 99 -3.69 -5.02 0.96
N THR A 100 -3.56 -6.29 0.59
CA THR A 100 -3.76 -7.43 1.48
C THR A 100 -2.55 -7.62 2.40
N GLY A 101 -2.80 -7.93 3.66
CA GLY A 101 -1.79 -8.40 4.61
C GLY A 101 -2.20 -9.75 5.19
N THR A 102 -1.25 -10.64 5.39
CA THR A 102 -1.48 -11.96 6.00
C THR A 102 -0.22 -12.33 6.76
N THR A 103 -0.33 -12.58 8.06
CA THR A 103 0.81 -13.00 8.88
C THR A 103 0.97 -14.52 8.84
N ASN A 104 2.13 -14.98 9.34
CA ASN A 104 2.42 -16.40 9.45
C ASN A 104 1.31 -17.16 10.18
N ASP A 105 1.10 -18.42 9.79
CA ASP A 105 0.08 -19.32 10.34
C ASP A 105 -1.36 -18.76 10.34
N TYR A 106 -1.64 -17.74 9.51
CA TYR A 106 -2.96 -17.09 9.42
C TYR A 106 -3.44 -16.55 10.78
N MET A 107 -2.53 -15.98 11.56
CA MET A 107 -2.87 -15.38 12.86
C MET A 107 -3.58 -14.03 12.70
N ASP A 108 -3.18 -13.26 11.69
CA ASP A 108 -3.75 -11.95 11.37
C ASP A 108 -4.07 -11.85 9.88
N ALA A 109 -5.25 -11.34 9.60
CA ALA A 109 -5.71 -10.98 8.28
C ALA A 109 -5.93 -9.46 8.23
N TRP A 110 -5.29 -8.81 7.25
CA TRP A 110 -5.40 -7.37 7.04
C TRP A 110 -5.88 -7.05 5.64
N PHE A 111 -6.67 -5.99 5.54
CA PHE A 111 -6.82 -5.26 4.30
C PHE A 111 -6.87 -3.76 4.61
N VAL A 112 -5.96 -3.00 3.99
CA VAL A 112 -5.96 -1.54 4.09
C VAL A 112 -6.09 -1.00 2.68
N GLY A 113 -7.09 -0.16 2.47
CA GLY A 113 -7.40 0.41 1.17
C GLY A 113 -8.05 1.77 1.29
N PHE A 114 -8.12 2.47 0.17
CA PHE A 114 -8.62 3.83 0.11
C PHE A 114 -9.21 4.16 -1.26
N SER A 115 -10.14 5.11 -1.28
CA SER A 115 -10.48 5.92 -2.45
C SER A 115 -9.72 7.26 -2.37
N PRO A 116 -9.90 8.19 -3.33
CA PRO A 116 -9.32 9.53 -3.21
C PRO A 116 -9.79 10.31 -1.96
N ASP A 117 -10.95 9.96 -1.40
CA ASP A 117 -11.61 10.76 -0.35
C ASP A 117 -11.64 10.08 1.03
N ILE A 118 -11.47 8.75 1.10
CA ILE A 118 -11.52 8.00 2.37
C ILE A 118 -10.55 6.83 2.38
N VAL A 119 -9.91 6.61 3.53
CA VAL A 119 -9.09 5.43 3.83
C VAL A 119 -9.78 4.57 4.89
N ALA A 120 -9.70 3.25 4.73
CA ALA A 120 -10.18 2.30 5.72
C ALA A 120 -9.19 1.15 5.87
N GLY A 121 -8.92 0.77 7.12
CA GLY A 121 -8.12 -0.39 7.48
C GLY A 121 -8.95 -1.38 8.27
N VAL A 122 -8.93 -2.65 7.87
CA VAL A 122 -9.60 -3.75 8.55
C VAL A 122 -8.55 -4.77 8.97
N TRP A 123 -8.59 -5.12 10.26
CA TRP A 123 -7.87 -6.24 10.84
C TRP A 123 -8.85 -7.26 11.38
N VAL A 124 -8.52 -8.53 11.20
CA VAL A 124 -9.21 -9.64 11.85
C VAL A 124 -8.15 -10.58 12.42
N GLY A 125 -8.32 -10.93 13.69
CA GLY A 125 -7.47 -11.84 14.43
C GLY A 125 -8.10 -12.13 15.79
N PHE A 126 -7.39 -12.89 16.62
CA PHE A 126 -7.77 -13.14 18.00
C PHE A 126 -6.91 -12.31 18.95
N ASP A 127 -7.50 -11.85 20.06
CA ASP A 127 -6.78 -11.10 21.11
C ASP A 127 -5.57 -11.89 21.64
N ILE A 128 -5.75 -13.20 21.81
CA ILE A 128 -4.66 -14.13 22.09
C ILE A 128 -4.20 -14.72 20.76
N LYS A 129 -2.95 -14.44 20.38
CA LYS A 129 -2.34 -14.91 19.12
C LYS A 129 -2.53 -16.41 18.93
N ARG A 130 -3.37 -16.76 17.95
CA ARG A 130 -3.63 -18.14 17.53
C ARG A 130 -4.07 -18.12 16.08
N SER A 131 -3.83 -19.23 15.39
CA SER A 131 -4.25 -19.38 14.00
C SER A 131 -5.77 -19.26 13.86
N MET A 132 -6.24 -18.55 12.84
CA MET A 132 -7.64 -18.57 12.41
C MET A 132 -7.98 -19.80 11.55
N GLY A 133 -6.97 -20.57 11.15
CA GLY A 133 -7.12 -21.74 10.29
C GLY A 133 -6.56 -21.52 8.88
N LYS A 134 -6.23 -22.62 8.20
CA LYS A 134 -5.58 -22.59 6.89
C LYS A 134 -6.42 -21.82 5.87
N GLY A 135 -5.81 -20.83 5.23
CA GLY A 135 -6.45 -20.02 4.18
C GLY A 135 -7.25 -18.82 4.69
N MET A 136 -7.23 -18.56 6.01
CA MET A 136 -7.82 -17.35 6.61
C MET A 136 -6.89 -16.14 6.43
N ALA A 137 -6.66 -15.79 5.16
CA ALA A 137 -5.81 -14.69 4.74
C ALA A 137 -6.59 -13.37 4.61
N GLY A 138 -5.87 -12.26 4.44
CA GLY A 138 -6.41 -10.91 4.25
C GLY A 138 -7.53 -10.84 3.20
N ALA A 139 -7.31 -11.45 2.04
CA ALA A 139 -8.28 -11.46 0.93
C ALA A 139 -9.60 -12.21 1.24
N ARG A 140 -9.57 -13.18 2.16
CA ARG A 140 -10.73 -14.03 2.48
C ARG A 140 -11.50 -13.53 3.70
N VAL A 141 -10.84 -12.81 4.60
CA VAL A 141 -11.39 -12.47 5.92
C VAL A 141 -11.57 -10.97 6.08
N ALA A 142 -10.50 -10.18 5.92
CA ALA A 142 -10.54 -8.73 6.13
C ALA A 142 -11.14 -7.98 4.93
N LEU A 143 -10.80 -8.40 3.71
CA LEU A 143 -11.25 -7.73 2.49
C LEU A 143 -12.78 -7.71 2.34
N PRO A 144 -13.55 -8.80 2.58
CA PRO A 144 -15.01 -8.73 2.51
C PRO A 144 -15.65 -7.71 3.45
N ILE A 145 -15.13 -7.59 4.68
CA ILE A 145 -15.59 -6.57 5.65
C ILE A 145 -15.27 -5.17 5.14
N TRP A 146 -14.07 -4.98 4.58
CA TRP A 146 -13.69 -3.70 3.99
C TRP A 146 -14.58 -3.33 2.80
N ILE A 147 -14.93 -4.28 1.93
CA ILE A 147 -15.85 -4.07 0.80
C ILE A 147 -17.23 -3.67 1.32
N ASP A 148 -17.76 -4.37 2.33
CA ASP A 148 -19.07 -4.07 2.90
C ASP A 148 -19.13 -2.62 3.41
N TYR A 149 -18.14 -2.20 4.21
CA TYR A 149 -18.02 -0.83 4.69
C TYR A 149 -17.88 0.19 3.53
N MET A 150 -16.99 -0.07 2.58
CA MET A 150 -16.71 0.86 1.47
C MET A 150 -17.82 0.94 0.44
N SER A 151 -18.67 -0.08 0.33
CA SER A 151 -19.86 -0.08 -0.53
C SER A 151 -20.84 1.04 -0.15
N LEU A 152 -20.84 1.42 1.12
CA LEU A 152 -21.60 2.57 1.63
C LEU A 152 -20.72 3.82 1.67
N ALA A 153 -19.57 3.73 2.33
CA ALA A 153 -18.74 4.91 2.64
C ALA A 153 -18.18 5.59 1.38
N ALA A 154 -17.68 4.83 0.39
CA ALA A 154 -17.13 5.41 -0.83
C ALA A 154 -18.21 6.08 -1.70
N TYR A 155 -19.48 5.70 -1.54
CA TYR A 155 -20.60 6.30 -2.26
C TYR A 155 -21.10 7.60 -1.64
N MET A 156 -20.66 7.95 -0.41
CA MET A 156 -20.92 9.25 0.20
C MET A 156 -20.10 10.38 -0.45
N TYR A 157 -19.08 10.03 -1.23
CA TYR A 157 -18.18 10.96 -1.90
C TYR A 157 -18.39 10.95 -3.43
N PRO A 158 -18.04 12.06 -4.11
CA PRO A 158 -18.10 12.13 -5.57
C PRO A 158 -17.32 11.00 -6.23
N TYR A 159 -17.75 10.60 -7.43
CA TYR A 159 -16.93 9.72 -8.24
C TYR A 159 -15.74 10.50 -8.79
N SER A 160 -14.54 10.18 -8.30
CA SER A 160 -13.28 10.84 -8.64
C SER A 160 -12.17 9.81 -8.88
N ASP A 161 -11.18 10.18 -9.69
CA ASP A 161 -9.91 9.45 -9.78
C ASP A 161 -8.85 10.14 -8.90
N PHE A 162 -7.77 9.44 -8.57
CA PHE A 162 -6.63 10.00 -7.87
C PHE A 162 -5.94 11.08 -8.72
N PRO A 163 -5.64 12.26 -8.13
CA PRO A 163 -5.02 13.35 -8.87
C PRO A 163 -3.66 12.92 -9.44
N VAL A 164 -3.35 13.35 -10.66
CA VAL A 164 -2.05 13.13 -11.30
C VAL A 164 -1.26 14.43 -11.20
N PRO A 165 -0.21 14.51 -10.36
CA PRO A 165 0.60 15.71 -10.24
C PRO A 165 1.45 15.94 -11.50
N GLU A 166 1.87 17.19 -11.70
CA GLU A 166 2.81 17.54 -12.76
C GLU A 166 4.14 16.77 -12.60
N GLY A 167 4.72 16.34 -13.73
CA GLY A 167 5.91 15.49 -13.74
C GLY A 167 5.61 14.00 -13.58
N VAL A 168 4.35 13.57 -13.69
CA VAL A 168 3.98 12.15 -13.86
C VAL A 168 3.49 11.93 -15.28
N VAL A 169 4.02 10.91 -15.95
CA VAL A 169 3.64 10.55 -17.31
C VAL A 169 2.99 9.17 -17.35
N VAL A 170 2.10 8.98 -18.31
CA VAL A 170 1.50 7.68 -18.60
C VAL A 170 2.19 7.10 -19.83
N VAL A 171 2.76 5.90 -19.69
CA VAL A 171 3.46 5.19 -20.74
C VAL A 171 2.80 3.84 -20.95
N ASN A 172 2.63 3.45 -22.21
CA ASN A 172 2.03 2.16 -22.55
C ASN A 172 3.11 1.08 -22.72
N CYS A 173 3.27 0.17 -21.76
CA CYS A 173 4.39 -0.79 -21.77
C CYS A 173 4.20 -2.00 -20.83
N PRO A 174 3.55 -3.12 -21.22
CA PRO A 174 2.70 -3.37 -22.39
C PRO A 174 1.25 -2.86 -22.21
N LYS A 175 0.92 -2.37 -21.01
CA LYS A 175 -0.35 -1.72 -20.66
C LYS A 175 -0.07 -0.31 -20.10
N PRO A 176 -1.07 0.57 -19.97
CA PRO A 176 -0.86 1.91 -19.41
C PRO A 176 -0.31 1.81 -17.98
N MET A 177 0.82 2.45 -17.73
CA MET A 177 1.48 2.54 -16.42
C MET A 177 1.94 3.97 -16.17
N LEU A 178 2.01 4.37 -14.91
CA LEU A 178 2.49 5.68 -14.52
C LEU A 178 3.96 5.65 -14.10
N PHE A 179 4.70 6.66 -14.53
CA PHE A 179 6.10 6.88 -14.17
C PHE A 179 6.30 8.33 -13.72
N VAL A 180 7.32 8.56 -12.90
CA VAL A 180 7.87 9.90 -12.74
C VAL A 180 8.58 10.25 -14.04
N ALA A 181 8.37 11.47 -14.53
CA ALA A 181 8.96 11.93 -15.79
C ALA A 181 10.48 11.74 -15.78
N GLY A 182 11.01 11.04 -16.78
CA GLY A 182 12.43 10.70 -16.91
C GLY A 182 12.84 9.37 -16.23
N THR A 183 11.92 8.64 -15.60
CA THR A 183 12.18 7.33 -14.98
C THR A 183 11.53 6.16 -15.72
N GLU A 184 11.11 6.35 -16.96
CA GLU A 184 10.38 5.37 -17.77
C GLU A 184 11.28 4.21 -18.23
N GLY A 185 12.60 4.40 -18.23
CA GLY A 185 13.59 3.37 -18.58
C GLY A 185 13.29 2.70 -19.92
N ALA A 186 13.21 1.37 -19.92
CA ALA A 186 12.91 0.56 -21.11
C ALA A 186 11.54 0.86 -21.75
N CYS A 187 10.64 1.53 -21.03
CA CYS A 187 9.34 1.96 -21.53
C CYS A 187 9.36 3.37 -22.15
N GLY A 188 10.43 4.16 -21.91
CA GLY A 188 10.53 5.58 -22.28
C GLY A 188 10.78 5.87 -23.76
N GLY A 189 10.98 4.85 -24.59
CA GLY A 189 10.98 5.01 -26.04
C GLY A 189 12.10 5.87 -26.62
N GLU A 190 13.36 5.62 -26.23
CA GLU A 190 14.54 5.79 -27.11
C GLU A 190 15.48 4.59 -26.84
N ASN A 191 15.66 3.73 -27.85
CA ASN A 191 16.37 2.42 -27.83
C ASN A 191 15.61 1.25 -27.21
N GLN A 192 15.07 0.37 -28.06
CA GLN A 192 14.99 -1.06 -27.71
C GLN A 192 16.42 -1.55 -27.50
N PRO A 193 16.82 -2.02 -26.30
CA PRO A 193 18.16 -2.56 -26.14
C PRO A 193 18.25 -3.88 -26.93
N GLU A 194 19.31 -4.03 -27.72
CA GLU A 194 19.85 -5.34 -28.08
C GLU A 194 19.95 -6.21 -26.81
N PRO A 195 19.79 -7.54 -26.89
CA PRO A 195 19.66 -8.41 -25.72
C PRO A 195 20.84 -8.22 -24.77
N GLN A 196 20.60 -7.53 -23.65
CA GLN A 196 21.59 -7.31 -22.61
C GLN A 196 21.87 -8.65 -21.91
N GLU A 197 23.15 -9.01 -21.83
CA GLU A 197 23.63 -10.09 -21.00
C GLU A 197 23.11 -9.91 -19.57
N LYS A 198 22.61 -11.01 -18.97
CA LYS A 198 22.08 -11.04 -17.62
C LYS A 198 23.13 -10.55 -16.62
N SER A 199 23.08 -9.28 -16.24
CA SER A 199 23.77 -8.80 -15.05
C SER A 199 23.10 -9.42 -13.83
N ASN A 200 23.89 -10.08 -12.99
CA ASN A 200 23.39 -10.80 -11.82
C ASN A 200 22.87 -9.79 -10.79
N GLU A 201 21.56 -9.75 -10.57
CA GLU A 201 20.84 -8.77 -9.70
C GLU A 201 21.34 -8.73 -8.23
N LEU A 202 22.21 -9.66 -7.85
CA LEU A 202 22.78 -9.81 -6.51
C LEU A 202 24.15 -9.13 -6.34
N GLU A 203 24.78 -8.65 -7.41
CA GLU A 203 26.06 -7.93 -7.32
C GLU A 203 25.89 -6.62 -6.55
N GLY A 204 26.63 -6.50 -5.44
CA GLY A 204 26.61 -5.32 -4.55
C GLY A 204 25.60 -5.38 -3.40
N ILE A 205 24.66 -6.34 -3.40
CA ILE A 205 23.69 -6.53 -2.32
C ILE A 205 24.14 -7.60 -1.32
N VAL A 206 24.87 -8.61 -1.79
CA VAL A 206 25.31 -9.76 -0.98
C VAL A 206 26.84 -9.77 -0.87
N ASP A 207 27.36 -9.97 0.35
CA ASP A 207 28.80 -10.18 0.59
C ASP A 207 29.30 -11.34 -0.31
N PRO A 208 30.35 -11.13 -1.13
CA PRO A 208 30.81 -12.08 -2.14
C PRO A 208 31.02 -13.51 -1.63
N LYS A 209 31.32 -13.69 -0.34
CA LYS A 209 31.52 -15.02 0.26
C LYS A 209 30.26 -15.89 0.31
N TYR A 210 29.08 -15.31 0.10
CA TYR A 210 27.79 -16.02 0.08
C TYR A 210 27.22 -16.26 -1.33
N LEU A 211 27.87 -15.73 -2.37
CA LEU A 211 27.55 -16.08 -3.75
C LEU A 211 28.15 -17.45 -4.05
N ARG A 212 27.32 -18.48 -4.12
CA ARG A 212 27.75 -19.81 -4.59
C ARG A 212 27.80 -19.82 -6.11
N GLU A 213 28.98 -20.06 -6.69
CA GLU A 213 29.19 -20.10 -8.15
C GLU A 213 28.68 -21.37 -8.83
N GLU A 214 28.28 -22.41 -8.09
CA GLU A 214 27.86 -23.67 -8.71
C GLU A 214 26.33 -23.82 -8.73
N ALA A 215 25.77 -23.77 -9.94
CA ALA A 215 24.40 -24.19 -10.20
C ALA A 215 24.21 -25.69 -9.85
N PRO A 216 23.10 -26.09 -9.22
CA PRO A 216 22.85 -27.48 -8.87
C PRO A 216 22.71 -28.32 -10.15
N LYS A 217 23.51 -29.40 -10.26
CA LYS A 217 23.40 -30.36 -11.37
C LYS A 217 22.07 -31.12 -11.26
N VAL A 218 21.13 -30.81 -12.13
CA VAL A 218 19.90 -31.59 -12.32
C VAL A 218 20.26 -32.90 -13.02
N LYS A 219 20.07 -34.05 -12.35
CA LYS A 219 20.13 -35.35 -13.00
C LYS A 219 18.87 -35.52 -13.86
N GLU A 220 19.03 -35.65 -15.17
CA GLU A 220 17.96 -36.14 -16.04
C GLU A 220 17.64 -37.60 -15.65
N ILE A 221 16.37 -37.84 -15.34
CA ILE A 221 15.81 -39.17 -15.14
C ILE A 221 15.34 -39.65 -16.51
N ARG A 222 15.92 -40.74 -17.00
CA ARG A 222 15.57 -41.39 -18.27
C ARG A 222 14.40 -42.34 -18.11
#